data_AF-F8GLV9-F1
#
_entry.id   AF-F8GLV9-F1
#
_cell.length_a   1.000
_cell.length_b   1.000
_cell.length_c   1.000
_cell.angle_alpha   90.00
_cell.angle_beta   90.00
_cell.angle_gamma   90.00
#
_symmetry.space_group_name_H-M   'P 1'
#
loop_
_entity.id
_entity.type
_entity.pdbx_description
1 polymer ?
#
loop_
_entity_poly.entity_id
_entity_poly.type
_entity_poly.pdbx_seq_one_letter_code
_entity_poly.pdbx_strand_id
1 'polypeptide(L)'
;MFKSIDILIGLSVIMLVASMAVTMITQAIIAVSGSRGRNLLAGLVGMIEQLDPGFSKRHAQEIVKMILTHQAVNGGTSFGIVRYGDVIHREELTKILLELASKAETPDQKITKIQQQALRALKNTMAANGIVNPEQTLDNVRLFALQLEKSSPEMASNVRHNIALMRYAPSQFLAKINSRFDSIIDRVSDRFTFNARILAFLSATLVAVALQLDTIMLVNRLAMDESTRTAIVQAAIDEVQSKENNNLAENPSGQSAATAPESVKVLYRSLANEGILVVPKIGEWSDSWKNVNPAGVFLSILLLSLGAPFWYGALGKLLQLRSLLARKDDVERVLRQSTQEAGKSATPVAQSMPPMPSNKSATAAAPSSPTDSTALTAAKAAVNAAKVAESKAQSAMTAIDEINVKLDQLLKKKSD
;
A
#
# COMPACT_ATOMS: atom_id res chain seq x y z
N MET A 1 -12.53 -6.64 -30.20
CA MET A 1 -12.34 -5.70 -29.07
C MET A 1 -12.48 -6.38 -27.71
N PHE A 2 -13.54 -7.17 -27.47
CA PHE A 2 -13.71 -7.94 -26.23
C PHE A 2 -12.55 -8.88 -25.91
N LYS A 3 -12.01 -9.61 -26.90
CA LYS A 3 -10.88 -10.53 -26.68
C LYS A 3 -9.66 -9.86 -26.02
N SER A 4 -9.31 -8.64 -26.44
CA SER A 4 -8.18 -7.90 -25.87
C SER A 4 -8.45 -7.46 -24.42
N ILE A 5 -9.70 -7.09 -24.12
CA ILE A 5 -10.12 -6.68 -22.77
C ILE A 5 -10.15 -7.88 -21.83
N ASP A 6 -10.66 -9.02 -22.29
CA ASP A 6 -10.70 -10.26 -21.52
C ASP A 6 -9.28 -10.77 -21.20
N ILE A 7 -8.31 -10.61 -22.12
CA ILE A 7 -6.89 -10.90 -21.86
C ILE A 7 -6.35 -9.98 -20.75
N LEU A 8 -6.66 -8.68 -20.80
CA LEU A 8 -6.21 -7.74 -19.76
C LEU A 8 -6.87 -8.00 -18.41
N ILE A 9 -8.14 -8.40 -18.39
CA ILE A 9 -8.85 -8.83 -17.17
C ILE A 9 -8.17 -10.06 -16.59
N GLY A 10 -7.93 -11.10 -17.41
CA GLY A 10 -7.26 -12.31 -16.93
C GLY A 10 -5.84 -12.03 -16.41
N LEU A 11 -5.07 -11.19 -17.10
CA LEU A 11 -3.76 -10.73 -16.62
C LEU A 11 -3.88 -10.01 -15.27
N SER A 12 -4.86 -9.11 -15.13
CA SER A 12 -5.08 -8.34 -13.90
C SER A 12 -5.43 -9.24 -12.73
N VAL A 13 -6.22 -10.30 -12.97
CA VAL A 13 -6.54 -11.31 -11.96
C VAL A 13 -5.29 -12.07 -11.49
N ILE A 14 -4.47 -12.54 -12.43
CA ILE A 14 -3.23 -13.26 -12.10
C ILE A 14 -2.28 -12.36 -11.31
N MET A 15 -2.11 -11.11 -11.77
CA MET A 15 -1.27 -10.12 -11.11
C MET A 15 -1.81 -9.71 -9.73
N LEU A 16 -3.13 -9.64 -9.56
CA LEU A 16 -3.75 -9.38 -8.26
C LEU A 16 -3.38 -10.49 -7.26
N VAL A 17 -3.59 -11.76 -7.62
CA VAL A 17 -3.28 -12.91 -6.74
C VAL A 17 -1.80 -12.93 -6.37
N ALA A 18 -0.91 -12.78 -7.36
CA ALA A 18 0.53 -12.75 -7.12
C ALA A 18 0.96 -11.54 -6.27
N SER A 19 0.39 -10.35 -6.50
CA SER A 19 0.68 -9.14 -5.71
C SER A 19 0.20 -9.23 -4.26
N MET A 20 -0.81 -10.05 -3.99
CA MET A 20 -1.24 -10.33 -2.62
C MET A 20 -0.25 -11.23 -1.89
N ALA A 21 0.33 -12.22 -2.56
CA ALA A 21 1.44 -13.00 -1.99
C ALA A 21 2.63 -12.09 -1.66
N VAL A 22 2.99 -11.17 -2.58
CA VAL A 22 4.02 -10.14 -2.34
C VAL A 22 3.68 -9.30 -1.12
N THR A 23 2.43 -8.84 -1.01
CA THR A 23 1.98 -8.03 0.12
C THR A 23 2.09 -8.81 1.43
N MET A 24 1.64 -10.06 1.47
CA MET A 24 1.72 -10.91 2.66
C MET A 24 3.15 -11.15 3.11
N ILE A 25 4.05 -11.49 2.18
CA ILE A 25 5.47 -11.70 2.49
C ILE A 25 6.09 -10.41 3.02
N THR A 26 5.83 -9.29 2.35
CA THR A 26 6.32 -7.97 2.78
C THR A 26 5.84 -7.66 4.20
N GLN A 27 4.55 -7.84 4.49
CA GLN A 27 3.98 -7.59 5.82
C GLN A 27 4.53 -8.56 6.86
N ALA A 28 4.72 -9.84 6.53
CA ALA A 28 5.32 -10.82 7.43
C ALA A 28 6.76 -10.43 7.80
N ILE A 29 7.57 -9.99 6.83
CA ILE A 29 8.95 -9.56 7.08
C ILE A 29 8.96 -8.25 7.89
N ILE A 30 8.09 -7.27 7.58
CA ILE A 30 7.94 -6.05 8.38
C ILE A 30 7.54 -6.38 9.82
N ALA A 31 6.59 -7.31 9.99
CA ALA A 31 6.09 -7.73 11.29
C ALA A 31 7.18 -8.43 12.10
N VAL A 32 7.95 -9.36 11.51
CA VAL A 32 9.02 -10.08 12.23
C VAL A 32 10.22 -9.17 12.52
N SER A 33 10.56 -8.26 11.62
CA SER A 33 11.72 -7.37 11.78
C SER A 33 11.54 -6.28 12.84
N GLY A 34 10.30 -5.98 13.26
CA GLY A 34 10.02 -4.87 14.19
C GLY A 34 10.52 -3.53 13.65
N SER A 35 10.50 -3.36 12.33
CA SER A 35 11.15 -2.23 11.64
C SER A 35 10.59 -0.87 12.04
N ARG A 36 9.30 -0.77 12.39
CA ARG A 36 8.66 0.46 12.87
C ARG A 36 9.29 0.94 14.17
N GLY A 37 9.26 0.14 15.23
CA GLY A 37 9.89 0.49 16.51
C GLY A 37 11.40 0.74 16.42
N ARG A 38 12.13 0.07 15.53
CA ARG A 38 13.57 0.35 15.29
C ARG A 38 13.81 1.72 14.63
N ASN A 39 13.00 2.08 13.64
CA ASN A 39 13.09 3.41 13.02
C ASN A 39 12.67 4.51 14.00
N LEU A 40 11.65 4.25 14.81
CA LEU A 40 11.23 5.15 15.89
C LEU A 40 12.34 5.35 16.92
N LEU A 41 13.01 4.26 17.33
CA LEU A 41 14.19 4.34 18.21
C LEU A 41 15.26 5.25 17.60
N ALA A 42 15.64 5.03 16.34
CA ALA A 42 16.66 5.84 15.69
C ALA A 42 16.27 7.33 15.60
N GLY A 43 15.01 7.64 15.30
CA GLY A 43 14.50 9.01 15.26
C GLY A 43 14.51 9.69 16.63
N LEU A 44 13.97 9.03 17.65
CA LEU A 44 13.92 9.54 19.01
C LEU A 44 15.32 9.71 19.61
N VAL A 45 16.28 8.83 19.30
CA VAL A 45 17.66 8.98 19.77
C VAL A 45 18.27 10.28 19.25
N GLY A 46 18.11 10.56 17.96
CA GLY A 46 18.58 11.82 17.37
C GLY A 46 17.86 13.04 17.96
N MET A 47 16.59 12.89 18.35
CA MET A 47 15.83 13.96 19.00
C MET A 47 16.34 14.24 20.42
N ILE A 48 16.56 13.21 21.25
CA ILE A 48 17.04 13.36 22.62
C ILE A 48 18.48 13.90 22.65
N GLU A 49 19.33 13.46 21.72
CA GLU A 49 20.70 13.98 21.54
C GLU A 49 20.73 15.49 21.28
N GLN A 50 19.70 16.04 20.62
CA GLN A 50 19.61 17.47 20.29
C GLN A 50 18.98 18.33 21.40
N LEU A 51 18.59 17.75 22.54
CA LEU A 51 18.00 18.53 23.64
C LEU A 51 19.03 19.42 24.33
N ASP A 52 20.27 18.95 24.44
CA ASP A 52 21.38 19.67 25.06
C ASP A 52 22.73 19.33 24.41
N PRO A 53 23.64 20.30 24.20
CA PRO A 53 24.94 20.06 23.56
C PRO A 53 25.83 19.03 24.27
N GLY A 54 25.63 18.79 25.58
CA GLY A 54 26.38 17.80 26.35
C GLY A 54 25.79 16.37 26.31
N PHE A 55 24.68 16.16 25.60
CA PHE A 55 23.91 14.92 25.68
C PHE A 55 24.52 13.80 24.81
N SER A 56 25.25 12.88 25.43
CA SER A 56 25.84 11.74 24.71
C SER A 56 24.78 10.85 24.03
N LYS A 57 25.04 10.50 22.77
CA LYS A 57 24.24 9.55 21.98
C LYS A 57 23.99 8.22 22.68
N ARG A 58 24.96 7.72 23.47
CA ARG A 58 24.80 6.47 24.24
C ARG A 58 23.74 6.62 25.32
N HIS A 59 23.71 7.75 26.03
CA HIS A 59 22.67 8.04 27.01
C HIS A 59 21.30 8.21 26.35
N ALA A 60 21.25 8.91 25.22
CA ALA A 60 20.01 9.07 24.44
C ALA A 60 19.44 7.71 24.02
N GLN A 61 20.31 6.80 23.55
CA GLN A 61 19.91 5.45 23.18
C GLN A 61 19.32 4.65 24.35
N GLU A 62 19.92 4.71 25.53
CA GLU A 62 19.39 4.00 26.69
C GLU A 62 18.06 4.58 27.19
N ILE A 63 17.90 5.91 27.17
CA ILE A 63 16.62 6.56 27.51
C ILE A 63 15.53 6.15 26.55
N VAL A 64 15.79 6.21 25.24
CA VAL A 64 14.80 5.86 24.23
C VAL A 64 14.44 4.38 24.29
N LYS A 65 15.40 3.49 24.57
CA LYS A 65 15.09 2.08 24.84
C LYS A 65 14.11 1.95 26.00
N MET A 66 14.37 2.61 27.13
CA MET A 66 13.47 2.59 28.29
C MET A 66 12.07 3.14 27.95
N ILE A 67 11.98 4.20 27.14
CA ILE A 67 10.71 4.77 26.65
C ILE A 67 9.94 3.76 25.80
N LEU A 68 10.61 3.14 24.82
CA LEU A 68 9.96 2.24 23.87
C LEU A 68 9.64 0.84 24.45
N THR A 69 10.21 0.50 25.61
CA THR A 69 9.83 -0.68 26.40
C THR A 69 8.85 -0.37 27.52
N HIS A 70 8.48 0.90 27.71
CA HIS A 70 7.56 1.34 28.75
C HIS A 70 6.18 0.69 28.57
N GLN A 71 5.50 0.32 29.66
CA GLN A 71 4.21 -0.41 29.60
C GLN A 71 3.16 0.28 28.74
N ALA A 72 3.15 1.62 28.72
CA ALA A 72 2.20 2.40 27.92
C ALA A 72 2.45 2.34 26.40
N VAL A 73 3.67 2.00 25.96
CA VAL A 73 4.12 2.13 24.57
C VAL A 73 4.69 0.81 24.02
N ASN A 74 4.99 -0.17 24.87
CA ASN A 74 5.68 -1.41 24.51
C ASN A 74 5.01 -2.15 23.32
N GLY A 75 5.81 -2.59 22.36
CA GLY A 75 5.36 -3.37 21.19
C GLY A 75 5.02 -4.83 21.51
N GLY A 76 5.03 -5.21 22.79
CA GLY A 76 4.74 -6.56 23.27
C GLY A 76 5.94 -7.51 23.15
N THR A 77 5.67 -8.79 23.36
CA THR A 77 6.68 -9.86 23.26
C THR A 77 6.28 -10.82 22.15
N SER A 78 7.18 -11.06 21.20
CA SER A 78 6.97 -12.02 20.12
C SER A 78 8.14 -13.00 20.08
N PHE A 79 7.85 -14.30 20.07
CA PHE A 79 8.86 -15.36 20.14
C PHE A 79 9.89 -15.17 21.28
N GLY A 80 9.45 -14.69 22.44
CA GLY A 80 10.31 -14.43 23.60
C GLY A 80 11.20 -13.18 23.51
N ILE A 81 11.12 -12.42 22.41
CA ILE A 81 11.88 -11.17 22.21
C ILE A 81 10.95 -9.98 22.44
N VAL A 82 11.36 -9.06 23.33
CA VAL A 82 10.65 -7.80 23.60
C VAL A 82 10.80 -6.88 22.39
N ARG A 83 9.67 -6.38 21.88
CA ARG A 83 9.62 -5.46 20.74
C ARG A 83 9.49 -4.03 21.23
N TYR A 84 10.14 -3.12 20.52
CA TYR A 84 9.93 -1.69 20.75
C TYR A 84 8.53 -1.27 20.34
N GLY A 85 7.98 -0.28 21.05
CA GLY A 85 6.76 0.39 20.64
C GLY A 85 6.83 0.92 19.21
N ASP A 86 5.76 0.72 18.46
CA ASP A 86 5.68 1.13 17.06
C ASP A 86 5.07 2.53 16.88
N VAL A 87 4.35 3.02 17.88
CA VAL A 87 3.67 4.33 17.87
C VAL A 87 3.87 4.98 19.24
N ILE A 88 4.18 6.27 19.24
CA ILE A 88 4.26 7.09 20.44
C ILE A 88 3.64 8.45 20.13
N HIS A 89 2.83 8.97 21.04
CA HIS A 89 2.32 10.33 20.93
C HIS A 89 3.22 11.32 21.67
N ARG A 90 3.14 12.60 21.30
CA ARG A 90 4.00 13.66 21.83
C ARG A 90 3.84 13.84 23.35
N GLU A 91 2.60 13.78 23.83
CA GLU A 91 2.27 13.86 25.25
C GLU A 91 2.71 12.62 26.02
N GLU A 92 2.68 11.44 25.39
CA GLU A 92 3.17 10.21 26.00
C GLU A 92 4.68 10.26 26.17
N LEU A 93 5.41 10.66 25.12
CA LEU A 93 6.85 10.86 25.17
C LEU A 93 7.23 11.80 26.32
N THR A 94 6.56 12.94 26.44
CA THR A 94 6.87 13.94 27.47
C THR A 94 6.58 13.42 28.88
N LYS A 95 5.43 12.77 29.09
CA LYS A 95 5.06 12.16 30.37
C LYS A 95 6.06 11.07 30.78
N ILE A 96 6.47 10.21 29.84
CA ILE A 96 7.43 9.14 30.12
C ILE A 96 8.81 9.74 30.42
N LEU A 97 9.24 10.79 29.72
CA LEU A 97 10.49 11.50 30.04
C LEU A 97 10.48 12.08 31.46
N LEU A 98 9.38 12.72 31.87
CA LEU A 98 9.18 13.21 33.24
C LEU A 98 9.25 12.07 34.27
N GLU A 99 8.59 10.94 33.99
CA GLU A 99 8.60 9.77 34.85
C GLU A 99 9.98 9.10 34.96
N LEU A 100 10.72 9.03 33.86
CA LEU A 100 12.07 8.49 33.86
C LEU A 100 13.03 9.40 34.64
N ALA A 101 12.89 10.72 34.49
CA ALA A 101 13.71 11.69 35.20
C ALA A 101 13.45 11.71 36.71
N SER A 102 12.22 11.45 37.17
CA SER A 102 11.94 11.32 38.62
C SER A 102 12.65 10.12 39.26
N LYS A 103 12.88 9.06 38.49
CA LYS A 103 13.58 7.84 38.93
C LYS A 103 15.12 7.92 38.88
N ALA A 104 15.70 9.08 38.57
CA ALA A 104 17.15 9.21 38.38
C ALA A 104 18.00 8.95 39.64
N GLU A 105 17.43 9.20 40.82
CA GLU A 105 18.10 9.06 42.12
C GLU A 105 17.66 7.82 42.90
N THR A 106 16.58 7.15 42.47
CA THR A 106 16.11 5.92 43.11
C THR A 106 17.03 4.75 42.75
N PRO A 107 17.61 4.03 43.72
CA PRO A 107 18.38 2.82 43.45
C PRO A 107 17.44 1.68 43.01
N ASP A 108 17.30 1.48 41.70
CA ASP A 108 16.59 0.32 41.15
C ASP A 108 17.61 -0.74 40.73
N GLN A 109 17.52 -1.95 41.32
CA GLN A 109 18.37 -3.08 40.99
C GLN A 109 18.21 -3.57 39.54
N LYS A 110 17.10 -3.22 38.88
CA LYS A 110 16.82 -3.64 37.49
C LYS A 110 17.49 -2.76 36.44
N ILE A 111 18.02 -1.60 36.83
CA ILE A 111 18.57 -0.60 35.92
C ILE A 111 20.11 -0.72 35.87
N THR A 112 20.68 -0.75 34.67
CA THR A 112 22.14 -0.81 34.49
C THR A 112 22.81 0.51 34.90
N LYS A 113 24.11 0.47 35.24
CA LYS A 113 24.89 1.68 35.58
C LYS A 113 24.80 2.76 34.49
N ILE A 114 24.83 2.36 33.21
CA ILE A 114 24.74 3.28 32.07
C ILE A 114 23.36 3.92 31.99
N GLN A 115 22.30 3.13 32.19
CA GLN A 115 20.93 3.66 32.23
C GLN A 115 20.75 4.64 33.39
N GLN A 116 21.32 4.34 34.58
CA GLN A 116 21.27 5.26 35.72
C GLN A 116 22.02 6.58 35.42
N GLN A 117 23.18 6.51 34.76
CA GLN A 117 23.89 7.71 34.28
C GLN A 117 23.05 8.49 33.26
N ALA A 118 22.35 7.79 32.36
CA ALA A 118 21.47 8.40 31.38
C ALA A 118 20.30 9.15 32.07
N LEU A 119 19.66 8.54 33.07
CA LEU A 119 18.58 9.17 33.83
C LEU A 119 19.04 10.42 34.59
N ARG A 120 20.24 10.37 35.18
CA ARG A 120 20.84 11.57 35.82
C ARG A 120 21.13 12.67 34.81
N ALA A 121 21.68 12.33 33.64
CA ALA A 121 21.90 13.30 32.57
C ALA A 121 20.57 13.91 32.08
N LEU A 122 19.51 13.10 31.98
CA LEU A 122 18.17 13.57 31.65
C LEU A 122 17.62 14.53 32.70
N LYS A 123 17.67 14.17 33.99
CA LYS A 123 17.23 15.04 35.10
C LYS A 123 17.97 16.39 35.09
N ASN A 124 19.29 16.36 34.90
CA ASN A 124 20.10 17.58 34.82
C ASN A 124 19.72 18.44 33.60
N THR A 125 19.50 17.80 32.45
CA THR A 125 19.05 18.50 31.23
C THR A 125 17.68 19.14 31.42
N MET A 126 16.75 18.45 32.08
CA MET A 126 15.42 18.99 32.39
C MET A 126 15.51 20.19 33.33
N ALA A 127 16.33 20.11 34.38
CA ALA A 127 16.56 21.23 35.30
C ALA A 127 17.15 22.46 34.58
N ALA A 128 18.15 22.26 33.72
CA ALA A 128 18.74 23.32 32.91
C ALA A 128 17.76 23.97 31.92
N ASN A 129 16.69 23.26 31.55
CA ASN A 129 15.68 23.70 30.60
C ASN A 129 14.34 24.07 31.25
N GLY A 130 14.32 24.32 32.56
CA GLY A 130 13.17 24.88 33.28
C GLY A 130 12.25 23.88 33.98
N ILE A 131 12.63 22.60 34.07
CA ILE A 131 11.89 21.59 34.85
C ILE A 131 12.78 21.09 35.99
N VAL A 132 12.68 21.72 37.16
CA VAL A 132 13.51 21.41 38.34
C VAL A 132 13.03 20.14 39.04
N ASN A 133 11.72 19.97 39.18
CA ASN A 133 11.10 18.81 39.84
C ASN A 133 10.20 18.04 38.85
N PRO A 134 10.75 17.04 38.13
CA PRO A 134 9.99 16.24 37.18
C PRO A 134 8.82 15.47 37.80
N GLU A 135 8.98 14.98 39.03
CA GLU A 135 7.96 14.20 39.74
C GLU A 135 6.73 15.06 40.04
N GLN A 136 6.93 16.19 40.71
CA GLN A 136 5.85 17.12 41.01
C GLN A 136 5.20 17.69 39.74
N THR A 137 5.99 17.96 38.70
CA THR A 137 5.48 18.41 37.41
C THR A 137 4.55 17.36 36.80
N LEU A 138 4.95 16.08 36.81
CA LEU A 138 4.15 14.98 36.27
C LEU A 138 2.85 14.77 37.05
N ASP A 139 2.91 14.84 38.38
CA ASP A 139 1.72 14.68 39.23
C ASP A 139 0.71 15.78 38.98
N ASN A 140 1.16 17.03 38.88
CA ASN A 140 0.30 18.17 38.53
C ASN A 140 -0.36 17.99 37.15
N VAL A 141 0.40 17.52 36.16
CA VAL A 141 -0.11 17.22 34.81
C VAL A 141 -1.19 16.13 34.87
N ARG A 142 -0.96 15.04 35.63
CA ARG A 142 -1.92 13.94 35.77
C ARG A 142 -3.21 14.40 36.45
N LEU A 143 -3.08 15.14 37.56
CA LEU A 143 -4.24 15.66 38.31
C LEU A 143 -5.07 16.62 37.45
N PHE A 144 -4.43 17.50 36.68
CA PHE A 144 -5.17 18.40 35.81
C PHE A 144 -5.80 17.70 34.62
N ALA A 145 -5.14 16.69 34.03
CA ALA A 145 -5.75 15.88 32.97
C ALA A 145 -7.01 15.15 33.48
N LEU A 146 -7.00 14.65 34.71
CA LEU A 146 -8.18 14.07 35.37
C LEU A 146 -9.27 15.12 35.63
N GLN A 147 -8.88 16.34 36.01
CA GLN A 147 -9.84 17.43 36.16
C GLN A 147 -10.51 17.79 34.83
N LEU A 148 -9.74 17.84 33.73
CA LEU A 148 -10.27 18.06 32.38
C LEU A 148 -11.18 16.91 31.92
N GLU A 149 -10.86 15.68 32.28
CA GLU A 149 -11.75 14.53 32.03
C GLU A 149 -13.11 14.69 32.71
N LYS A 150 -13.10 15.19 33.95
CA LYS A 150 -14.33 15.45 34.72
C LYS A 150 -15.11 16.64 34.16
N SER A 151 -14.44 17.72 33.76
CA SER A 151 -15.11 18.95 33.32
C SER A 151 -15.53 18.93 31.85
N SER A 152 -14.82 18.16 31.02
CA SER A 152 -14.95 18.17 29.56
C SER A 152 -14.70 16.76 28.99
N PRO A 153 -15.59 15.80 29.28
CA PRO A 153 -15.43 14.40 28.89
C PRO A 153 -15.43 14.20 27.36
N GLU A 154 -15.98 15.15 26.60
CA GLU A 154 -16.01 15.15 25.14
C GLU A 154 -14.62 15.37 24.49
N MET A 155 -13.65 15.90 25.24
CA MET A 155 -12.31 16.13 24.70
C MET A 155 -11.54 14.81 24.51
N ALA A 156 -10.89 14.70 23.35
CA ALA A 156 -9.97 13.61 23.08
C ALA A 156 -8.85 13.55 24.14
N SER A 157 -8.45 12.33 24.54
CA SER A 157 -7.49 12.11 25.62
C SER A 157 -6.16 12.83 25.38
N ASN A 158 -5.62 12.76 24.16
CA ASN A 158 -4.39 13.45 23.77
C ASN A 158 -4.49 14.98 23.95
N VAL A 159 -5.62 15.59 23.60
CA VAL A 159 -5.87 17.03 23.77
C VAL A 159 -5.86 17.40 25.24
N ARG A 160 -6.56 16.65 26.10
CA ARG A 160 -6.57 16.88 27.56
C ARG A 160 -5.17 16.86 28.16
N HIS A 161 -4.39 15.84 27.81
CA HIS A 161 -3.02 15.70 28.29
C HIS A 161 -2.09 16.79 27.74
N ASN A 162 -2.29 17.23 26.50
CA ASN A 162 -1.49 18.32 25.93
C ASN A 162 -1.77 19.65 26.65
N ILE A 163 -3.04 19.97 26.92
CA ILE A 163 -3.42 21.15 27.70
C ILE A 163 -2.81 21.09 29.10
N ALA A 164 -2.84 19.92 29.75
CA ALA A 164 -2.23 19.74 31.06
C ALA A 164 -0.71 19.96 31.05
N LEU A 165 0.00 19.44 30.06
CA LEU A 165 1.44 19.67 29.87
C LEU A 165 1.75 21.16 29.63
N MET A 166 0.97 21.83 28.78
CA MET A 166 1.16 23.26 28.52
C MET A 166 0.91 24.13 29.77
N ARG A 167 0.01 23.69 30.66
CA ARG A 167 -0.32 24.41 31.91
C ARG A 167 0.73 24.20 33.01
N TYR A 168 1.17 22.96 33.21
CA TYR A 168 1.96 22.57 34.38
C TYR A 168 3.43 22.24 34.10
N ALA A 169 3.84 22.12 32.82
CA ALA A 169 5.23 21.97 32.42
C ALA A 169 5.74 23.10 31.49
N PRO A 170 5.38 24.39 31.68
CA PRO A 170 5.83 25.47 30.82
C PRO A 170 7.35 25.64 30.94
N SER A 171 8.09 25.21 29.93
CA SER A 171 9.56 25.09 30.00
C SER A 171 10.19 25.12 28.61
N GLN A 172 11.47 25.48 28.56
CA GLN A 172 12.26 25.35 27.32
C GLN A 172 12.39 23.88 26.91
N PHE A 173 12.38 22.97 27.89
CA PHE A 173 12.36 21.54 27.64
C PHE A 173 11.12 21.13 26.83
N LEU A 174 9.92 21.50 27.30
CA LEU A 174 8.67 21.20 26.61
C LEU A 174 8.62 21.84 25.21
N ALA A 175 9.09 23.08 25.07
CA ALA A 175 9.16 23.77 23.78
C ALA A 175 10.08 23.05 22.78
N LYS A 176 11.26 22.60 23.22
CA LYS A 176 12.20 21.81 22.39
C LYS A 176 11.61 20.47 21.98
N ILE A 177 10.93 19.77 22.89
CA ILE A 177 10.26 18.51 22.59
C ILE A 177 9.16 18.73 21.55
N ASN A 178 8.26 19.70 21.79
CA ASN A 178 7.12 19.94 20.92
C ASN A 178 7.53 20.38 19.51
N SER A 179 8.53 21.26 19.40
CA SER A 179 9.00 21.75 18.10
C SER A 179 9.73 20.69 17.27
N ARG A 180 10.41 19.72 17.90
CA ARG A 180 11.19 18.70 17.18
C ARG A 180 10.40 17.43 16.90
N PHE A 181 9.41 17.11 17.73
CA PHE A 181 8.70 15.83 17.65
C PHE A 181 8.08 15.59 16.27
N ASP A 182 7.28 16.55 15.79
CA ASP A 182 6.50 16.39 14.55
C ASP A 182 7.44 16.13 13.36
N SER A 183 8.48 16.96 13.19
CA SER A 183 9.47 16.76 12.11
C SER A 183 10.28 15.47 12.22
N ILE A 184 10.50 14.94 13.44
CA ILE A 184 11.20 13.66 13.62
C ILE A 184 10.27 12.50 13.26
N ILE A 185 9.00 12.55 13.66
CA ILE A 185 8.01 11.53 13.31
C ILE A 185 7.77 11.49 11.79
N ASP A 186 7.70 12.65 11.13
CA ASP A 186 7.59 12.72 9.67
C ASP A 186 8.78 12.03 8.99
N ARG A 187 10.01 12.37 9.41
CA ARG A 187 11.24 11.75 8.88
C ARG A 187 11.31 10.24 9.17
N VAL A 188 10.84 9.79 10.33
CA VAL A 188 10.74 8.36 10.67
C VAL A 188 9.75 7.66 9.76
N SER A 189 8.61 8.29 9.49
CA SER A 189 7.55 7.79 8.61
C SER A 189 8.05 7.65 7.18
N ASP A 190 8.81 8.64 6.68
CA ASP A 190 9.44 8.59 5.36
C ASP A 190 10.43 7.44 5.23
N ARG A 191 11.35 7.31 6.20
CA ARG A 191 12.34 6.21 6.22
C ARG A 191 11.67 4.85 6.30
N PHE A 192 10.63 4.71 7.12
CA PHE A 192 9.84 3.49 7.20
C PHE A 192 9.18 3.17 5.86
N THR A 193 8.55 4.16 5.22
CA THR A 193 7.89 4.01 3.92
C THR A 193 8.87 3.60 2.84
N PHE A 194 10.05 4.22 2.81
CA PHE A 194 11.11 3.86 1.87
C PHE A 194 11.59 2.42 2.06
N ASN A 195 11.87 2.02 3.31
CA ASN A 195 12.28 0.66 3.63
C ASN A 195 11.20 -0.37 3.28
N ALA A 196 9.92 -0.05 3.54
CA ALA A 196 8.80 -0.90 3.17
C ALA A 196 8.68 -1.06 1.65
N ARG A 197 8.95 -0.01 0.86
CA ARG A 197 8.97 -0.07 -0.61
C ARG A 197 10.11 -0.94 -1.14
N ILE A 198 11.32 -0.79 -0.60
CA ILE A 198 12.45 -1.68 -0.96
C ILE A 198 12.08 -3.12 -0.68
N LEU A 199 11.52 -3.40 0.50
CA LEU A 199 11.15 -4.75 0.88
C LEU A 199 10.00 -5.31 0.02
N ALA A 200 9.05 -4.47 -0.40
CA ALA A 200 8.01 -4.84 -1.34
C ALA A 200 8.61 -5.23 -2.70
N PHE A 201 9.58 -4.46 -3.19
CA PHE A 201 10.29 -4.77 -4.44
C PHE A 201 11.09 -6.08 -4.34
N LEU A 202 11.78 -6.31 -3.22
CA LEU A 202 12.48 -7.58 -2.97
C LEU A 202 11.50 -8.75 -2.86
N SER A 203 10.34 -8.55 -2.22
CA SER A 203 9.29 -9.58 -2.15
C SER A 203 8.66 -9.86 -3.52
N ALA A 204 8.47 -8.83 -4.34
CA ALA A 204 8.03 -8.98 -5.73
C ALA A 204 9.03 -9.79 -6.56
N THR A 205 10.32 -9.50 -6.38
CA THR A 205 11.42 -10.26 -7.00
C THR A 205 11.40 -11.71 -6.56
N LEU A 206 11.32 -11.96 -5.26
CA LEU A 206 11.25 -13.30 -4.69
C LEU A 206 10.06 -14.10 -5.25
N VAL A 207 8.87 -13.51 -5.26
CA VAL A 207 7.64 -14.17 -5.75
C VAL A 207 7.72 -14.43 -7.26
N ALA A 208 8.16 -13.45 -8.06
CA ALA A 208 8.28 -13.63 -9.50
C ALA A 208 9.27 -14.74 -9.87
N VAL A 209 10.41 -14.82 -9.17
CA VAL A 209 11.44 -15.86 -9.38
C VAL A 209 10.96 -17.21 -8.86
N ALA A 210 10.36 -17.26 -7.66
CA ALA A 210 9.87 -18.50 -7.08
C ALA A 210 8.76 -19.13 -7.93
N LEU A 211 7.83 -18.32 -8.45
CA LEU A 211 6.74 -18.76 -9.32
C LEU A 211 7.13 -18.84 -10.80
N GLN A 212 8.35 -18.43 -11.17
CA GLN A 212 8.78 -18.30 -12.57
C GLN A 212 7.76 -17.52 -13.41
N LEU A 213 7.24 -16.44 -12.83
CA LEU A 213 6.13 -15.69 -13.41
C LEU A 213 6.64 -14.93 -14.64
N ASP A 214 6.32 -15.42 -15.83
CA ASP A 214 6.64 -14.77 -17.10
C ASP A 214 5.40 -14.09 -17.68
N THR A 215 5.34 -12.76 -17.58
CA THR A 215 4.21 -11.98 -18.07
C THR A 215 3.97 -12.15 -19.57
N ILE A 216 5.03 -12.29 -20.37
CA ILE A 216 4.93 -12.40 -21.84
C ILE A 216 4.30 -13.75 -22.19
N MET A 217 4.79 -14.82 -21.56
CA MET A 217 4.22 -16.16 -21.70
C MET A 217 2.75 -16.20 -21.24
N LEU A 218 2.42 -15.55 -20.12
CA LEU A 218 1.05 -15.48 -19.62
C LEU A 218 0.10 -14.79 -20.61
N VAL A 219 0.50 -13.63 -21.15
CA VAL A 219 -0.33 -12.92 -22.14
C VAL A 219 -0.53 -13.77 -23.40
N ASN A 220 0.53 -14.43 -23.89
CA ASN A 220 0.42 -15.33 -25.04
C ASN A 220 -0.52 -16.50 -24.76
N ARG A 221 -0.42 -17.12 -23.58
CA ARG A 221 -1.31 -18.21 -23.15
C ARG A 221 -2.77 -17.76 -23.07
N LEU A 222 -3.05 -16.61 -22.45
CA LEU A 222 -4.42 -16.06 -22.37
C LEU A 222 -4.98 -15.66 -23.76
N ALA A 223 -4.11 -15.29 -24.69
CA ALA A 223 -4.51 -14.94 -26.05
C ALA A 223 -4.87 -16.17 -26.91
N MET A 224 -4.19 -17.30 -26.67
CA MET A 224 -4.38 -18.55 -27.38
C MET A 224 -5.50 -19.42 -26.80
N ASP A 225 -5.63 -19.49 -25.47
CA ASP A 225 -6.62 -20.33 -24.79
C ASP A 225 -7.91 -19.55 -24.48
N GLU A 226 -9.00 -19.92 -25.16
CA GLU A 226 -10.32 -19.30 -24.97
C GLU A 226 -11.07 -19.81 -23.74
N SER A 227 -10.97 -21.11 -23.44
CA SER A 227 -11.58 -21.73 -22.27
C SER A 227 -11.07 -21.11 -20.98
N THR A 228 -9.75 -21.11 -20.80
CA THR A 228 -9.12 -20.61 -19.58
C THR A 228 -9.31 -19.10 -19.41
N ARG A 229 -9.26 -18.33 -20.51
CA ARG A 229 -9.56 -16.89 -20.46
C ARG A 229 -10.98 -16.64 -19.95
N THR A 230 -11.96 -17.38 -20.47
CA THR A 230 -13.37 -17.20 -20.09
C THR A 230 -13.62 -17.59 -18.65
N ALA A 231 -13.02 -18.69 -18.19
CA ALA A 231 -13.10 -19.14 -16.79
C ALA A 231 -12.57 -18.08 -15.81
N ILE A 232 -11.40 -17.48 -16.10
CA ILE A 232 -10.80 -16.45 -15.24
C ILE A 232 -11.64 -15.17 -15.23
N VAL A 233 -12.13 -14.73 -16.39
CA VAL A 233 -12.98 -13.54 -16.48
C VAL A 233 -14.27 -13.75 -15.69
N GLN A 234 -14.88 -14.93 -15.77
CA GLN A 234 -16.09 -15.24 -15.01
C GLN A 234 -15.82 -15.23 -13.51
N ALA A 235 -14.75 -15.89 -13.05
CA ALA A 235 -14.34 -15.86 -11.64
C ALA A 235 -14.11 -14.42 -11.13
N ALA A 236 -13.59 -13.53 -11.98
CA ALA A 236 -13.40 -12.12 -11.63
C ALA A 236 -14.71 -11.33 -11.51
N ILE A 237 -15.69 -11.62 -12.37
CA ILE A 237 -17.02 -10.99 -12.33
C ILE A 237 -17.75 -11.40 -11.04
N ASP A 238 -17.77 -12.70 -10.74
CA ASP A 238 -18.45 -13.26 -9.58
C ASP A 238 -17.89 -12.66 -8.27
N GLU A 239 -16.57 -12.48 -8.21
CA GLU A 239 -15.87 -11.89 -7.08
C GLU A 239 -16.22 -10.40 -6.86
N VAL A 240 -16.19 -9.59 -7.92
CA VAL A 240 -16.49 -8.15 -7.80
C VAL A 240 -17.97 -7.92 -7.47
N GLN A 241 -18.88 -8.70 -8.04
CA GLN A 241 -20.31 -8.64 -7.72
C GLN A 241 -20.60 -9.06 -6.27
N SER A 242 -19.90 -10.09 -5.77
CA SER A 242 -20.03 -10.54 -4.38
C SER A 242 -19.57 -9.48 -3.38
N LYS A 243 -18.57 -8.66 -3.73
CA LYS A 243 -18.11 -7.54 -2.92
C LYS A 243 -19.04 -6.32 -2.99
N GLU A 244 -19.58 -5.99 -4.16
CA GLU A 244 -20.52 -4.87 -4.32
C GLU A 244 -21.79 -5.06 -3.49
N ASN A 245 -22.27 -6.30 -3.38
CA ASN A 245 -23.43 -6.65 -2.55
C ASN A 245 -23.13 -6.60 -1.03
N ASN A 246 -21.86 -6.73 -0.61
CA ASN A 246 -21.44 -6.69 0.80
C ASN A 246 -20.99 -5.29 1.27
N ASN A 247 -20.83 -4.31 0.37
CA ASN A 247 -20.35 -2.96 0.71
C ASN A 247 -21.39 -2.04 1.39
N LEU A 248 -22.51 -2.57 1.90
CA LEU A 248 -23.37 -1.84 2.84
C LEU A 248 -22.80 -1.81 4.27
N ALA A 249 -21.66 -2.47 4.52
CA ALA A 249 -21.01 -2.43 5.83
C ALA A 249 -19.49 -2.68 5.73
N GLU A 250 -18.67 -1.68 5.38
CA GLU A 250 -17.36 -1.51 6.05
C GLU A 250 -16.63 -0.20 5.76
N ASN A 251 -15.94 0.26 6.81
CA ASN A 251 -15.26 1.54 7.02
C ASN A 251 -13.84 1.52 6.39
N PRO A 252 -13.32 2.62 5.82
CA PRO A 252 -11.99 2.64 5.20
C PRO A 252 -10.94 2.94 6.27
N SER A 253 -10.49 1.93 6.99
CA SER A 253 -9.29 2.03 7.82
C SER A 253 -8.41 0.82 7.60
N GLY A 254 -7.33 1.04 6.85
CA GLY A 254 -6.33 0.05 6.48
C GLY A 254 -5.59 -0.47 7.70
N GLN A 255 -6.06 -1.60 8.22
CA GLN A 255 -5.30 -2.55 9.03
C GLN A 255 -6.16 -3.79 9.29
N SER A 256 -6.29 -4.64 8.28
CA SER A 256 -6.63 -6.04 8.49
C SER A 256 -6.12 -6.87 7.31
N ALA A 257 -5.22 -7.81 7.58
CA ALA A 257 -5.18 -9.13 6.96
C ALA A 257 -3.84 -9.84 7.24
N ALA A 258 -3.74 -10.56 8.35
CA ALA A 258 -2.86 -11.73 8.44
C ALA A 258 -3.48 -12.97 7.74
N THR A 259 -4.65 -12.81 7.11
CA THR A 259 -5.40 -13.86 6.43
C THR A 259 -5.75 -13.39 5.03
N ALA A 260 -5.51 -14.21 4.00
CA ALA A 260 -5.99 -13.91 2.65
C ALA A 260 -7.49 -13.64 2.73
N PRO A 261 -8.00 -12.52 2.17
CA PRO A 261 -9.43 -12.33 2.01
C PRO A 261 -10.04 -13.57 1.36
N GLU A 262 -11.20 -14.04 1.84
CA GLU A 262 -11.78 -15.31 1.40
C GLU A 262 -11.96 -15.37 -0.13
N SER A 263 -12.31 -14.22 -0.70
CA SER A 263 -12.31 -13.88 -2.13
C SER A 263 -11.06 -14.30 -2.91
N VAL A 264 -9.89 -14.14 -2.31
CA VAL A 264 -8.58 -14.35 -2.95
C VAL A 264 -8.22 -15.82 -2.95
N LYS A 265 -8.67 -16.57 -1.94
CA LYS A 265 -8.54 -18.03 -1.94
C LYS A 265 -9.38 -18.65 -3.06
N VAL A 266 -10.56 -18.09 -3.33
CA VAL A 266 -11.43 -18.52 -4.44
C VAL A 266 -10.75 -18.23 -5.79
N LEU A 267 -10.25 -17.02 -5.99
CA LEU A 267 -9.49 -16.66 -7.20
C LEU A 267 -8.25 -17.56 -7.39
N TYR A 268 -7.45 -17.74 -6.34
CA TYR A 268 -6.28 -18.62 -6.38
C TYR A 268 -6.64 -20.07 -6.70
N ARG A 269 -7.69 -20.63 -6.09
CA ARG A 269 -8.15 -22.00 -6.39
C ARG A 269 -8.58 -22.14 -7.84
N SER A 270 -9.28 -21.14 -8.41
CA SER A 270 -9.63 -21.13 -9.83
C SER A 270 -8.38 -21.09 -10.72
N LEU A 271 -7.39 -20.25 -10.41
CA LEU A 271 -6.14 -20.16 -11.17
C LEU A 271 -5.23 -21.39 -11.04
N ALA A 272 -5.26 -22.04 -9.87
CA ALA A 272 -4.53 -23.28 -9.62
C ALA A 272 -5.15 -24.47 -10.37
N ASN A 273 -6.48 -24.54 -10.42
CA ASN A 273 -7.21 -25.58 -11.17
C ASN A 273 -6.96 -25.48 -12.69
N GLU A 274 -6.77 -24.27 -13.22
CA GLU A 274 -6.41 -24.02 -14.63
C GLU A 274 -4.90 -24.19 -14.92
N GLY A 275 -4.09 -24.53 -13.90
CA GLY A 275 -2.65 -24.74 -14.05
C GLY A 275 -1.88 -23.49 -14.48
N ILE A 276 -2.34 -22.29 -14.13
CA ILE A 276 -1.67 -21.02 -14.45
C ILE A 276 -0.75 -20.58 -13.31
N LEU A 277 -1.20 -20.70 -12.07
CA LEU A 277 -0.38 -20.48 -10.88
C LEU A 277 -0.17 -21.82 -10.17
N VAL A 278 0.86 -22.56 -10.62
CA VAL A 278 1.29 -23.80 -9.98
C VAL A 278 2.51 -23.49 -9.13
N VAL A 279 2.47 -23.81 -7.84
CA VAL A 279 3.66 -23.74 -6.99
C VAL A 279 4.62 -24.85 -7.46
N PRO A 280 5.82 -24.50 -7.94
CA PRO A 280 6.72 -25.49 -8.52
C PRO A 280 7.22 -26.46 -7.46
N LYS A 281 7.34 -27.74 -7.83
CA LYS A 281 7.99 -28.75 -6.98
C LYS A 281 9.49 -28.48 -6.93
N ILE A 282 10.09 -28.54 -5.73
CA ILE A 282 11.48 -28.15 -5.46
C ILE A 282 12.48 -28.92 -6.36
N GLY A 283 12.19 -30.19 -6.70
CA GLY A 283 13.06 -31.02 -7.55
C GLY A 283 13.05 -30.69 -9.05
N GLU A 284 11.96 -30.12 -9.56
CA GLU A 284 11.79 -29.79 -10.99
C GLU A 284 11.96 -28.29 -11.27
N TRP A 285 12.06 -27.47 -10.21
CA TRP A 285 12.12 -26.01 -10.31
C TRP A 285 13.26 -25.50 -11.18
N SER A 286 14.45 -26.10 -11.06
CA SER A 286 15.63 -25.71 -11.85
C SER A 286 15.43 -25.96 -13.35
N ASP A 287 14.78 -27.07 -13.72
CA ASP A 287 14.56 -27.43 -15.12
C ASP A 287 13.52 -26.54 -15.81
N SER A 288 12.51 -26.08 -15.07
CA SER A 288 11.48 -25.18 -15.58
C SER A 288 12.03 -23.81 -16.01
N TRP A 289 13.19 -23.37 -15.50
CA TRP A 289 13.85 -22.12 -15.91
C TRP A 289 14.32 -22.12 -17.37
N LYS A 290 14.52 -23.29 -17.99
CA LYS A 290 14.99 -23.38 -19.39
C LYS A 290 14.01 -22.78 -20.39
N ASN A 291 12.72 -22.70 -20.04
CA ASN A 291 11.64 -22.24 -20.92
C ASN A 291 11.13 -20.83 -20.57
N VAL A 292 11.75 -20.15 -19.61
CA VAL A 292 11.29 -18.86 -19.10
C VAL A 292 11.99 -17.72 -19.82
N ASN A 293 11.23 -16.73 -20.30
CA ASN A 293 11.81 -15.54 -20.91
C ASN A 293 12.28 -14.56 -19.81
N PRO A 294 13.59 -14.21 -19.75
CA PRO A 294 14.10 -13.29 -18.72
C PRO A 294 13.47 -11.90 -18.79
N ALA A 295 13.10 -11.42 -19.99
CA ALA A 295 12.41 -10.14 -20.15
C ALA A 295 10.99 -10.18 -19.56
N GLY A 296 10.31 -11.33 -19.68
CA GLY A 296 8.98 -11.53 -19.12
C GLY A 296 8.97 -11.60 -17.60
N VAL A 297 10.00 -12.20 -17.00
CA VAL A 297 10.19 -12.21 -15.54
C VAL A 297 10.52 -10.82 -15.02
N PHE A 298 11.43 -10.09 -15.69
CA PHE A 298 11.72 -8.71 -15.31
C PHE A 298 10.48 -7.82 -15.35
N LEU A 299 9.65 -7.97 -16.39
CA LEU A 299 8.36 -7.29 -16.50
C LEU A 299 7.44 -7.68 -15.34
N SER A 300 7.35 -8.96 -14.99
CA SER A 300 6.57 -9.42 -13.83
C SER A 300 7.04 -8.78 -12.53
N ILE A 301 8.35 -8.65 -12.28
CA ILE A 301 8.88 -8.00 -11.06
C ILE A 301 8.38 -6.56 -10.98
N LEU A 302 8.48 -5.80 -12.08
CA LEU A 302 7.98 -4.44 -12.14
C LEU A 302 6.48 -4.38 -11.87
N LEU A 303 5.69 -5.23 -12.55
CA LEU A 303 4.23 -5.27 -12.43
C LEU A 303 3.76 -5.66 -11.02
N LEU A 304 4.45 -6.60 -10.37
CA LEU A 304 4.15 -7.00 -8.99
C LEU A 304 4.56 -5.93 -7.97
N SER A 305 5.59 -5.14 -8.25
CA SER A 305 6.00 -4.03 -7.39
C SER A 305 4.95 -2.92 -7.28
N LEU A 306 3.98 -2.85 -8.20
CA LEU A 306 2.84 -1.93 -8.09
C LEU A 306 1.86 -2.33 -6.97
N GLY A 307 1.88 -3.59 -6.56
CA GLY A 307 1.10 -4.11 -5.44
C GLY A 307 -0.37 -4.37 -5.75
N ALA A 308 -1.05 -5.05 -4.81
CA ALA A 308 -2.44 -5.48 -4.97
C ALA A 308 -3.45 -4.32 -5.16
N PRO A 309 -3.33 -3.17 -4.46
CA PRO A 309 -4.29 -2.07 -4.63
C PRO A 309 -4.38 -1.54 -6.07
N PHE A 310 -3.24 -1.50 -6.78
CA PHE A 310 -3.20 -1.12 -8.18
C PHE A 310 -3.98 -2.09 -9.06
N TRP A 311 -3.70 -3.40 -8.94
CA TRP A 311 -4.34 -4.43 -9.77
C TRP A 311 -5.82 -4.60 -9.47
N TYR A 312 -6.24 -4.35 -8.23
CA TYR A 312 -7.65 -4.30 -7.87
C TYR A 312 -8.37 -3.14 -8.59
N GLY A 313 -7.78 -1.94 -8.56
CA GLY A 313 -8.31 -0.79 -9.28
C GLY A 313 -8.31 -0.98 -10.80
N ALA A 314 -7.28 -1.63 -11.36
CA ALA A 314 -7.21 -1.97 -12.77
C ALA A 314 -8.32 -2.95 -13.17
N LEU A 315 -8.52 -4.01 -12.38
CA LEU A 315 -9.56 -5.01 -12.61
C LEU A 315 -10.96 -4.37 -12.61
N GLY A 316 -11.27 -3.52 -11.63
CA GLY A 316 -12.56 -2.82 -11.56
C GLY A 316 -12.82 -1.95 -12.79
N LYS A 317 -11.82 -1.16 -13.22
CA LYS A 317 -11.93 -0.32 -14.43
C LYS A 317 -12.11 -1.15 -15.71
N LEU A 318 -11.43 -2.28 -15.83
CA LEU A 318 -11.54 -3.15 -17.00
C LEU A 318 -12.90 -3.85 -17.07
N LEU A 319 -13.45 -4.28 -15.94
CA LEU A 319 -14.79 -4.86 -15.87
C LEU A 319 -15.88 -3.83 -16.20
N GLN A 320 -15.75 -2.59 -15.70
CA GLN A 320 -16.62 -1.48 -16.09
C GLN A 320 -16.53 -1.17 -17.59
N LEU A 321 -15.32 -1.16 -18.16
CA LEU A 321 -15.15 -0.95 -19.59
C LEU A 321 -15.79 -2.08 -20.42
N ARG A 322 -15.66 -3.33 -19.97
CA ARG A 322 -16.29 -4.49 -20.61
C ARG A 322 -17.82 -4.38 -20.59
N SER A 323 -18.42 -3.99 -19.46
CA SER A 323 -19.88 -3.84 -19.36
C SER A 323 -20.42 -2.67 -20.18
N LEU A 324 -19.68 -1.55 -20.27
CA LEU A 324 -20.02 -0.42 -21.14
C LEU A 324 -19.96 -0.80 -22.62
N LEU A 325 -18.94 -1.56 -23.03
CA LEU A 325 -18.83 -2.06 -24.40
C LEU A 325 -19.92 -3.07 -24.73
N ALA A 326 -20.26 -3.98 -23.80
CA ALA A 326 -21.37 -4.91 -23.97
C ALA A 326 -22.68 -4.15 -24.22
N ARG A 327 -22.98 -3.13 -23.40
CA ARG A 327 -24.17 -2.28 -23.57
C ARG A 327 -24.19 -1.58 -24.93
N LYS A 328 -23.05 -1.05 -25.39
CA LYS A 328 -22.98 -0.37 -26.69
C LYS A 328 -23.19 -1.34 -27.86
N ASP A 329 -22.56 -2.50 -27.81
CA ASP A 329 -22.73 -3.55 -28.82
C ASP A 329 -24.17 -4.06 -28.87
N ASP A 330 -24.85 -4.19 -27.72
CA ASP A 330 -26.27 -4.56 -27.66
C ASP A 330 -27.17 -3.50 -28.33
N VAL A 331 -26.91 -2.22 -28.09
CA VAL A 331 -27.62 -1.12 -28.76
C VAL A 331 -27.40 -1.15 -30.27
N GLU A 332 -26.17 -1.38 -30.74
CA GLU A 332 -25.89 -1.53 -32.17
C GLU A 332 -26.56 -2.76 -32.78
N ARG A 333 -26.66 -3.88 -32.05
CA ARG A 333 -27.40 -5.08 -32.51
C ARG A 333 -28.88 -4.80 -32.66
N VAL A 334 -29.50 -4.10 -31.70
CA VAL A 334 -30.92 -3.71 -31.77
C VAL A 334 -31.17 -2.76 -32.95
N LEU A 335 -30.27 -1.80 -33.21
CA LEU A 335 -30.35 -0.90 -34.38
C LEU A 335 -30.20 -1.65 -35.72
N ARG A 336 -29.35 -2.68 -35.79
CA ARG A 336 -29.22 -3.52 -36.98
C ARG A 336 -30.46 -4.37 -37.20
N GLN A 337 -31.07 -4.91 -36.14
CA GLN A 337 -32.31 -5.68 -36.21
C GLN A 337 -33.49 -4.82 -36.66
N SER A 338 -33.65 -3.60 -36.12
CA SER A 338 -34.74 -2.70 -36.50
C SER A 338 -34.64 -2.22 -37.96
N THR A 339 -33.42 -2.00 -38.45
CA THR A 339 -33.17 -1.63 -39.86
C THR A 339 -33.46 -2.79 -40.81
N GLN A 340 -33.20 -4.03 -40.38
CA GLN A 340 -33.42 -5.23 -41.18
C GLN A 340 -34.90 -5.65 -41.24
N GLU A 341 -35.68 -5.35 -40.20
CA GLU A 341 -37.14 -5.52 -40.21
C GLU A 341 -37.84 -4.49 -41.09
N ALA A 342 -37.38 -3.22 -41.08
CA ALA A 342 -37.90 -2.18 -41.99
C ALA A 342 -37.68 -2.52 -43.48
N GLY A 343 -36.60 -3.25 -43.81
CA GLY A 343 -36.34 -3.74 -45.17
C GLY A 343 -37.20 -4.94 -45.61
N LYS A 344 -37.81 -5.68 -44.68
CA LYS A 344 -38.70 -6.81 -44.98
C LYS A 344 -40.16 -6.39 -45.20
N SER A 345 -40.55 -5.19 -44.78
CA SER A 345 -41.90 -4.64 -45.00
C SER A 345 -42.06 -3.90 -46.34
N ALA A 346 -41.01 -3.81 -47.16
CA ALA A 346 -41.12 -3.30 -48.52
C ALA A 346 -41.52 -4.44 -49.48
N THR A 347 -42.83 -4.60 -49.66
CA THR A 347 -43.43 -5.42 -50.72
C THR A 347 -42.81 -5.05 -52.08
N PRO A 348 -42.26 -6.00 -52.86
CA PRO A 348 -41.79 -5.71 -54.21
C PRO A 348 -43.02 -5.66 -55.14
N VAL A 349 -43.29 -4.48 -55.71
CA VAL A 349 -44.20 -4.36 -56.86
C VAL A 349 -43.46 -4.94 -58.06
N ALA A 350 -44.02 -6.02 -58.61
CA ALA A 350 -43.54 -6.72 -59.78
C ALA A 350 -43.47 -5.81 -61.02
N GLN A 351 -42.33 -5.81 -61.69
CA GLN A 351 -42.23 -5.52 -63.12
C GLN A 351 -41.43 -6.65 -63.79
N SER A 352 -41.99 -7.11 -64.90
CA SER A 352 -41.73 -8.34 -65.64
C SER A 352 -40.68 -8.19 -66.75
N MET A 353 -39.83 -9.22 -66.92
CA MET A 353 -39.36 -9.88 -68.18
C MET A 353 -37.86 -10.30 -68.20
N PRO A 354 -37.46 -11.35 -68.98
CA PRO A 354 -36.38 -12.32 -68.68
C PRO A 354 -35.27 -12.39 -69.77
N PRO A 355 -34.41 -13.44 -69.88
CA PRO A 355 -33.57 -14.17 -68.90
C PRO A 355 -32.05 -14.11 -69.20
N MET A 356 -31.23 -14.64 -68.29
CA MET A 356 -29.75 -14.80 -68.36
C MET A 356 -29.23 -15.64 -69.55
N PRO A 357 -27.89 -15.73 -69.72
CA PRO A 357 -27.28 -17.02 -69.39
C PRO A 357 -26.08 -16.96 -68.42
N SER A 358 -26.00 -18.07 -67.69
CA SER A 358 -25.05 -18.52 -66.67
C SER A 358 -23.57 -18.40 -67.00
N ASN A 359 -22.73 -18.11 -66.00
CA ASN A 359 -21.46 -18.83 -65.86
C ASN A 359 -21.03 -19.00 -64.39
N LYS A 360 -20.64 -20.24 -64.08
CA LYS A 360 -20.08 -20.71 -62.81
C LYS A 360 -18.62 -20.26 -62.70
N SER A 361 -18.16 -19.95 -61.49
CA SER A 361 -17.06 -20.68 -60.83
C SER A 361 -16.71 -20.02 -59.49
N ALA A 362 -16.92 -20.77 -58.42
CA ALA A 362 -16.39 -20.49 -57.10
C ALA A 362 -14.90 -20.87 -57.06
N THR A 363 -14.08 -20.06 -56.41
CA THR A 363 -12.80 -20.50 -55.88
C THR A 363 -12.65 -19.90 -54.49
N ALA A 364 -12.52 -20.78 -53.51
CA ALA A 364 -12.32 -20.47 -52.11
C ALA A 364 -10.95 -19.81 -51.89
N ALA A 365 -10.92 -18.71 -51.13
CA ALA A 365 -9.70 -18.15 -50.54
C ALA A 365 -9.82 -18.24 -49.01
N ALA A 366 -8.93 -19.03 -48.40
CA ALA A 366 -8.77 -19.17 -46.97
C ALA A 366 -8.26 -17.86 -46.33
N PRO A 367 -8.63 -17.51 -45.09
CA PRO A 367 -7.98 -16.42 -44.38
C PRO A 367 -6.70 -16.91 -43.70
N SER A 368 -5.58 -16.32 -44.13
CA SER A 368 -4.26 -16.40 -43.52
C SER A 368 -4.24 -15.87 -42.07
N SER A 369 -3.39 -16.50 -41.26
CA SER A 369 -3.01 -16.20 -39.88
C SER A 369 -2.62 -14.74 -39.61
N PRO A 370 -2.96 -14.16 -38.43
CA PRO A 370 -2.40 -12.89 -38.00
C PRO A 370 -1.09 -13.13 -37.21
N THR A 371 -0.04 -12.47 -37.69
CA THR A 371 1.36 -12.47 -37.23
C THR A 371 1.58 -11.65 -35.95
N ASP A 372 2.80 -11.76 -35.40
CA ASP A 372 3.43 -11.15 -34.20
C ASP A 372 3.16 -9.66 -33.91
N SER A 373 2.52 -8.93 -34.84
CA SER A 373 2.19 -7.50 -34.73
C SER A 373 1.21 -7.20 -33.59
N THR A 374 0.25 -8.10 -33.31
CA THR A 374 -0.83 -7.84 -32.35
C THR A 374 -0.34 -7.87 -30.89
N ALA A 375 0.58 -8.77 -30.56
CA ALA A 375 1.17 -8.90 -29.22
C ALA A 375 2.14 -7.74 -28.92
N LEU A 376 2.96 -7.35 -29.91
CA LEU A 376 3.84 -6.19 -29.80
C LEU A 376 3.04 -4.88 -29.67
N THR A 377 1.89 -4.78 -30.33
CA THR A 377 1.02 -3.59 -30.25
C THR A 377 0.33 -3.49 -28.89
N ALA A 378 -0.17 -4.60 -28.34
CA ALA A 378 -0.75 -4.63 -27.00
C ALA A 378 0.30 -4.33 -25.90
N ALA A 379 1.50 -4.89 -26.02
CA ALA A 379 2.60 -4.62 -25.11
C ALA A 379 3.06 -3.15 -25.18
N LYS A 380 3.18 -2.59 -26.39
CA LYS A 380 3.48 -1.15 -26.58
C LYS A 380 2.38 -0.25 -26.00
N ALA A 381 1.11 -0.63 -26.13
CA ALA A 381 0.00 0.13 -25.54
C ALA A 381 0.05 0.12 -24.00
N ALA A 382 0.38 -1.02 -23.38
CA ALA A 382 0.53 -1.12 -21.92
C ALA A 382 1.75 -0.33 -21.41
N VAL A 383 2.89 -0.39 -22.11
CA VAL A 383 4.10 0.39 -21.77
C VAL A 383 3.84 1.89 -21.93
N ASN A 384 3.12 2.31 -22.97
CA ASN A 384 2.75 3.70 -23.16
C ASN A 384 1.76 4.18 -22.08
N ALA A 385 0.80 3.34 -21.68
CA ALA A 385 -0.10 3.65 -20.58
C ALA A 385 0.66 3.80 -19.25
N ALA A 386 1.67 2.96 -19.01
CA ALA A 386 2.55 3.07 -17.84
C ALA A 386 3.40 4.35 -17.86
N LYS A 387 4.00 4.71 -19.00
CA LYS A 387 4.74 5.97 -19.16
C LYS A 387 3.86 7.21 -19.00
N VAL A 388 2.61 7.16 -19.48
CA VAL A 388 1.63 8.26 -19.28
C VAL A 388 1.23 8.36 -17.80
N ALA A 389 1.09 7.24 -17.09
CA ALA A 389 0.83 7.24 -15.65
C ALA A 389 2.01 7.78 -14.85
N GLU A 390 3.24 7.43 -15.22
CA GLU A 390 4.48 7.93 -14.62
C GLU A 390 4.65 9.44 -14.87
N SER A 391 4.41 9.90 -16.10
CA SER A 391 4.39 11.32 -16.47
C SER A 391 3.33 12.11 -15.68
N LYS A 392 2.13 11.54 -15.48
CA LYS A 392 1.09 12.15 -14.65
C LYS A 392 1.47 12.17 -13.17
N ALA A 393 2.15 11.14 -12.67
CA ALA A 393 2.66 11.12 -11.30
C ALA A 393 3.76 12.15 -11.08
N GLN A 394 4.71 12.31 -12.02
CA GLN A 394 5.73 13.34 -11.98
C GLN A 394 5.13 14.75 -12.09
N SER A 395 4.11 14.94 -12.94
CA SER A 395 3.39 16.21 -13.05
C SER A 395 2.63 16.54 -11.76
N ALA A 396 2.03 15.53 -11.10
CA ALA A 396 1.38 15.71 -9.80
C ALA A 396 2.38 16.05 -8.70
N MET A 397 3.59 15.45 -8.71
CA MET A 397 4.66 15.78 -7.77
C MET A 397 5.18 17.21 -7.96
N THR A 398 5.33 17.65 -9.22
CA THR A 398 5.73 19.02 -9.55
C THR A 398 4.64 20.04 -9.15
N ALA A 399 3.36 19.70 -9.33
CA ALA A 399 2.25 20.54 -8.89
C ALA A 399 2.18 20.66 -7.36
N ILE A 400 2.51 19.59 -6.62
CA ILE A 400 2.61 19.63 -5.16
C ILE A 400 3.77 20.54 -4.71
N ASP A 401 4.93 20.47 -5.39
CA ASP A 401 6.06 21.36 -5.09
C ASP A 401 5.72 22.84 -5.38
N GLU A 402 5.02 23.15 -6.48
CA GLU A 402 4.55 24.51 -6.77
C GLU A 402 3.53 25.03 -5.74
N ILE A 403 2.63 24.16 -5.27
CA ILE A 403 1.66 24.51 -4.22
C ILE A 403 2.40 24.82 -2.91
N ASN A 404 3.41 24.02 -2.55
CA ASN A 404 4.21 24.25 -1.34
C ASN A 404 4.99 25.56 -1.42
N VAL A 405 5.59 25.88 -2.57
CA VAL A 405 6.30 27.17 -2.78
C VAL A 405 5.34 28.36 -2.69
N LYS A 406 4.14 28.27 -3.28
CA LYS A 406 3.12 29.32 -3.17
C LYS A 406 2.60 29.48 -1.74
N LEU A 407 2.47 28.38 -1.00
CA LEU A 407 2.06 28.40 0.39
C LEU A 407 3.11 29.12 1.26
N ASP A 408 4.40 28.85 1.05
CA ASP A 408 5.49 29.56 1.73
C ASP A 408 5.53 31.06 1.39
N GLN A 409 5.28 31.43 0.14
CA GLN A 409 5.19 32.84 -0.26
C GLN A 409 3.99 33.57 0.37
N LEU A 410 2.84 32.88 0.50
CA LEU A 410 1.65 33.43 1.15
C LEU A 410 1.82 33.55 2.67
N LEU A 411 2.51 32.60 3.30
CA LEU A 411 2.84 32.66 4.72
C LEU A 411 3.82 33.80 5.02
N LYS A 412 4.80 34.03 4.14
CA LYS A 412 5.77 35.13 4.27
C LYS A 412 5.14 36.51 4.05
N LYS A 413 4.17 36.63 3.15
CA LYS A 413 3.40 37.87 2.90
C LYS A 413 2.40 38.21 4.02
N LYS A 414 2.12 37.26 4.92
CA LYS A 414 1.20 37.45 6.06
C LYS A 414 1.95 37.74 7.38
N SER A 415 3.29 37.65 7.37
CA SER A 415 4.16 37.98 8.51
C SER A 415 4.82 39.37 8.41
N ASP A 416 4.67 40.04 7.27
CA ASP A 416 4.90 41.49 7.08
C ASP A 416 3.55 42.21 7.10
#